data_AF-A0A840XYJ8-F1
#
_entry.id   AF-A0A840XYJ8-F1
#
_cell.length_a   1.000
_cell.length_b   1.000
_cell.length_c   1.000
_cell.angle_alpha   90.00
_cell.angle_beta   90.00
_cell.angle_gamma   90.00
#
_symmetry.space_group_name_H-M   'P 1'
#
loop_
_entity.id
_entity.type
_entity.pdbx_description
1 polymer ?
#
loop_
_entity_poly.entity_id
_entity_poly.type
_entity_poly.pdbx_seq_one_letter_code
_entity_poly.pdbx_strand_id
1 'polypeptide(L)'
;MKQTLPALLSGLLLLGCAGQTPARPQAGGESGRAAVNAACTAEAERVVRYRDRGQLMRQDDYNARVGTTSHLGPQVITDQIAQVYERDRLAAECARGTARAEQPRAPAIGPAGAPVGR
;
A
#
# COMPACT_ATOMS: atom_id res chain seq x y z
N MET A 1 -13.53 -3.49 -46.59
CA MET A 1 -13.92 -2.36 -45.73
C MET A 1 -14.14 -2.91 -44.32
N LYS A 2 -13.11 -2.85 -43.47
CA LYS A 2 -13.04 -2.02 -42.25
C LYS A 2 -14.21 -2.22 -41.31
N GLN A 3 -13.99 -2.96 -40.20
CA GLN A 3 -14.28 -2.56 -38.81
C GLN A 3 -14.41 -3.77 -37.86
N THR A 4 -13.37 -4.09 -37.10
CA THR A 4 -13.46 -4.77 -35.79
C THR A 4 -12.26 -4.35 -34.94
N LEU A 5 -12.29 -3.12 -34.42
CA LEU A 5 -11.23 -2.55 -33.59
C LEU A 5 -11.70 -1.86 -32.28
N PRO A 6 -12.90 -2.13 -31.67
CA PRO A 6 -13.22 -1.50 -30.39
C PRO A 6 -12.87 -2.37 -29.16
N ALA A 7 -12.56 -3.66 -29.31
CA ALA A 7 -12.50 -4.58 -28.16
C ALA A 7 -11.15 -4.57 -27.40
N LEU A 8 -10.06 -4.12 -28.03
CA LEU A 8 -8.73 -4.15 -27.40
C LEU A 8 -8.44 -2.91 -26.52
N LEU A 9 -9.18 -1.81 -26.68
CA LEU A 9 -8.92 -0.59 -25.92
C LEU A 9 -9.48 -0.63 -24.49
N SER A 10 -10.52 -1.43 -24.23
CA SER A 10 -11.16 -1.49 -22.91
C SER A 10 -10.37 -2.30 -21.87
N GLY A 11 -9.41 -3.14 -22.31
CA GLY A 11 -8.57 -3.92 -21.40
C GLY A 11 -7.43 -3.12 -20.76
N LEU A 12 -7.00 -2.02 -21.37
CA LEU A 12 -5.81 -1.29 -20.92
C LEU A 12 -6.07 -0.33 -19.75
N LEU A 13 -7.33 0.03 -19.47
CA LEU A 13 -7.67 1.03 -18.44
C LEU A 13 -7.83 0.45 -17.03
N LEU A 14 -7.82 -0.88 -16.87
CA LEU A 14 -7.92 -1.55 -15.56
C LEU A 14 -6.56 -1.87 -14.93
N LEU A 15 -5.44 -1.57 -15.61
CA LEU A 15 -4.10 -1.80 -15.08
C LEU A 15 -3.50 -0.59 -14.33
N GLY A 16 -4.31 0.43 -14.03
CA GLY A 16 -3.89 1.64 -13.32
C GLY A 16 -4.07 1.61 -11.79
N CYS A 17 -4.67 0.55 -11.23
CA CYS A 17 -4.93 0.42 -9.79
C CYS A 17 -4.05 -0.63 -9.10
N ALA A 18 -2.99 -1.09 -9.75
CA ALA A 18 -1.93 -1.84 -9.07
C ALA A 18 -0.96 -0.80 -8.50
N GLY A 19 -1.17 -0.48 -7.22
CA GLY A 19 -0.20 0.26 -6.41
C GLY A 19 1.20 -0.28 -6.70
N GLN A 20 2.11 0.64 -6.98
CA GLN A 20 3.46 0.37 -7.38
C GLN A 20 4.17 -0.36 -6.23
N THR A 21 4.08 -1.69 -6.20
CA THR A 21 4.72 -2.50 -5.17
C THR A 21 6.23 -2.34 -5.35
N PRO A 22 6.95 -1.79 -4.36
CA PRO A 22 8.40 -1.69 -4.44
C PRO A 22 8.99 -3.09 -4.62
N ALA A 23 10.04 -3.18 -5.45
CA ALA A 23 10.73 -4.43 -5.73
C ALA A 23 11.09 -5.15 -4.41
N ARG A 24 10.56 -6.36 -4.23
CA ARG A 24 10.70 -7.17 -3.02
C ARG A 24 12.18 -7.52 -2.81
N PRO A 25 12.83 -7.13 -1.69
CA PRO A 25 14.14 -7.64 -1.36
C PRO A 25 14.04 -9.15 -1.09
N GLN A 26 14.99 -9.94 -1.59
CA GLN A 26 15.01 -11.40 -1.40
C GLN A 26 15.04 -11.72 0.10
N ALA A 27 13.95 -12.31 0.60
CA ALA A 27 13.72 -12.55 2.02
C ALA A 27 14.27 -13.92 2.44
N GLY A 28 15.57 -13.99 2.74
CA GLY A 28 16.21 -15.21 3.26
C GLY A 28 16.70 -15.12 4.71
N GLY A 29 16.77 -13.93 5.31
CA GLY A 29 17.39 -13.73 6.62
C GLY A 29 16.93 -12.47 7.35
N GLU A 30 17.47 -12.23 8.56
CA GLU A 30 17.13 -11.10 9.42
C GLU A 30 17.31 -9.73 8.73
N SER A 31 18.31 -9.63 7.84
CA SER A 31 18.52 -8.46 6.96
C SER A 31 17.39 -8.26 5.95
N GLY A 32 16.78 -9.34 5.45
CA GLY A 32 15.64 -9.30 4.55
C GLY A 32 14.38 -8.76 5.24
N ARG A 33 14.15 -9.14 6.51
CA ARG A 33 13.04 -8.58 7.31
C ARG A 33 13.23 -7.10 7.60
N ALA A 34 14.44 -6.67 7.95
CA ALA A 34 14.75 -5.25 8.14
C ALA A 34 14.56 -4.44 6.86
N ALA A 35 14.99 -4.98 5.71
CA ALA A 35 14.79 -4.35 4.40
C ALA A 35 13.30 -4.23 4.02
N VAL A 36 12.50 -5.26 4.29
CA VAL A 36 11.05 -5.23 4.07
C VAL A 36 10.37 -4.19 4.97
N ASN A 37 10.73 -4.13 6.25
CA ASN A 37 10.19 -3.13 7.17
C ASN A 37 10.53 -1.71 6.71
N ALA A 38 11.78 -1.45 6.32
CA ALA A 38 12.20 -0.15 5.80
C ALA A 38 11.43 0.25 4.52
N ALA A 39 11.23 -0.69 3.60
CA ALA A 39 10.43 -0.45 2.41
C ALA A 39 8.95 -0.15 2.74
N CYS A 40 8.36 -0.87 3.69
CA CYS A 40 6.99 -0.62 4.14
C CYS A 40 6.83 0.74 4.82
N THR A 41 7.81 1.18 5.63
CA THR A 41 7.78 2.53 6.23
C THR A 41 7.86 3.61 5.16
N ALA A 42 8.75 3.46 4.18
CA ALA A 42 8.91 4.43 3.09
C ALA A 42 7.64 4.56 2.24
N GLU A 43 6.94 3.45 1.99
CA GLU A 43 5.67 3.46 1.26
C GLU A 43 4.55 4.10 2.11
N ALA A 44 4.46 3.77 3.39
CA ALA A 44 3.49 4.39 4.29
C ALA A 44 3.66 5.92 4.34
N GLU A 45 4.90 6.42 4.43
CA GLU A 45 5.20 7.85 4.37
C GLU A 45 4.80 8.49 3.05
N ARG A 46 4.97 7.78 1.92
CA ARG A 46 4.54 8.28 0.61
C ARG A 46 3.02 8.44 0.56
N VAL A 47 2.28 7.44 1.04
CA VAL A 47 0.81 7.45 1.06
C VAL A 47 0.29 8.57 1.96
N VAL A 48 0.84 8.71 3.17
CA VAL A 48 0.44 9.75 4.11
C VAL A 48 0.73 11.14 3.53
N ARG A 49 1.93 11.38 2.98
CA ARG A 49 2.26 12.67 2.33
C ARG A 49 1.41 12.99 1.12
N TYR A 50 0.98 11.98 0.37
CA TYR A 50 0.08 12.18 -0.77
C TYR A 50 -1.31 12.62 -0.30
N ARG A 51 -1.84 11.96 0.73
CA ARG A 51 -3.15 12.31 1.34
C ARG A 51 -3.13 13.69 1.98
N ASP A 52 -2.06 14.00 2.70
CA ASP A 52 -1.86 15.26 3.40
C ASP A 52 -1.92 16.47 2.46
N ARG A 53 -1.23 16.38 1.30
CA ARG A 53 -1.31 17.42 0.26
C ARG A 53 -2.74 17.68 -0.25
N GLY A 54 -3.59 16.66 -0.28
CA GLY A 54 -5.00 16.80 -0.64
C GLY A 54 -5.84 17.48 0.45
N GLN A 55 -5.45 17.37 1.72
CA GLN A 55 -6.14 18.02 2.84
C GLN A 55 -5.66 19.45 3.05
N LEU A 56 -4.37 19.73 2.82
CA LEU A 56 -3.77 21.06 2.97
C LEU A 56 -4.52 22.12 2.14
N MET A 57 -4.87 21.80 0.88
CA MET A 57 -5.65 22.71 0.03
C MET A 57 -7.04 23.03 0.60
N ARG A 58 -7.71 22.04 1.22
CA ARG A 58 -9.01 22.28 1.86
C ARG A 58 -8.86 23.11 3.14
N GLN A 59 -7.78 22.90 3.87
CA GLN A 59 -7.44 23.68 5.06
C GLN A 59 -7.20 25.15 4.69
N ASP A 60 -6.46 25.40 3.60
CA ASP A 60 -6.23 26.74 3.06
C ASP A 60 -7.52 27.40 2.60
N ASP A 61 -8.37 26.71 1.84
CA ASP A 61 -9.68 27.23 1.41
C ASP A 61 -10.58 27.56 2.61
N TYR A 62 -10.55 26.73 3.66
CA TYR A 62 -11.28 26.97 4.90
C TYR A 62 -10.73 28.19 5.65
N ASN A 63 -9.40 28.27 5.81
CA ASN A 63 -8.74 29.40 6.46
C ASN A 63 -8.99 30.72 5.71
N ALA A 64 -9.02 30.68 4.38
CA ALA A 64 -9.34 31.84 3.55
C ALA A 64 -10.79 32.33 3.75
N ARG A 65 -11.73 31.42 4.03
CA ARG A 65 -13.16 31.75 4.27
C ARG A 65 -13.44 32.20 5.69
N VAL A 66 -12.81 31.59 6.69
CA VAL A 66 -13.10 31.82 8.12
C VAL A 66 -12.19 32.89 8.74
N GLY A 67 -11.09 33.22 8.07
CA GLY A 67 -10.08 34.17 8.55
C GLY A 67 -9.03 33.50 9.44
N THR A 68 -7.82 34.05 9.46
CA THR A 68 -6.64 33.50 10.14
C THR A 68 -6.68 33.59 11.67
N THR A 69 -7.79 34.03 12.27
CA THR A 69 -7.92 34.20 13.73
C THR A 69 -8.28 32.93 14.47
N SER A 70 -8.59 31.84 13.75
CA SER A 70 -8.79 30.52 14.33
C SER A 70 -7.46 30.04 14.96
N HIS A 71 -7.35 30.11 16.28
CA HIS A 71 -6.21 29.59 17.03
C HIS A 71 -6.10 28.07 16.85
N LEU A 72 -5.34 27.65 15.84
CA LEU A 72 -5.01 26.27 15.49
C LEU A 72 -4.02 25.64 16.50
N GLY A 73 -4.20 25.85 17.80
CA GLY A 73 -3.26 25.37 18.82
C GLY A 73 -3.37 23.86 19.06
N PRO A 74 -4.43 23.39 19.75
CA PRO A 74 -4.53 21.98 20.15
C PRO A 74 -4.76 21.01 18.98
N GLN A 75 -5.45 21.46 17.93
CA GLN A 75 -5.86 20.61 16.81
C GLN A 75 -4.66 20.17 15.95
N VAL A 76 -3.67 21.05 15.74
CA VAL A 76 -2.47 20.72 14.97
C VAL A 76 -1.64 19.63 15.64
N ILE A 77 -1.57 19.64 16.98
CA ILE A 77 -0.85 18.61 17.75
C ILE A 77 -1.59 17.27 17.65
N THR A 78 -2.92 17.26 17.75
CA THR A 78 -3.70 16.02 17.61
C THR A 78 -3.62 15.45 16.20
N ASP A 79 -3.63 16.30 15.18
CA ASP A 79 -3.52 15.89 13.77
C ASP A 79 -2.15 15.28 13.48
N GLN A 80 -1.09 15.88 14.01
CA GLN A 80 0.26 15.34 13.87
C GLN A 80 0.41 13.97 14.55
N ILE A 81 -0.17 13.79 15.74
CA ILE A 81 -0.18 12.50 16.44
C ILE A 81 -0.97 11.46 15.61
N ALA A 82 -2.16 11.82 15.13
CA ALA A 82 -2.98 10.94 14.29
C ALA A 82 -2.24 10.53 13.00
N GLN A 83 -1.47 11.44 12.40
CA GLN A 83 -0.68 11.19 11.21
C GLN A 83 0.44 10.17 11.45
N VAL A 84 1.12 10.25 12.60
CA VAL A 84 2.13 9.26 13.02
C VAL A 84 1.48 7.90 13.20
N TYR A 85 0.35 7.82 13.90
CA TYR A 85 -0.37 6.56 14.08
C TYR A 85 -0.81 5.93 12.75
N GLU A 86 -1.29 6.72 11.79
CA GLU A 86 -1.70 6.18 10.50
C GLU A 86 -0.52 5.67 9.68
N ARG A 87 0.61 6.38 9.69
CA ARG A 87 1.84 5.89 9.06
C ARG A 87 2.25 4.53 9.64
N ASP A 88 2.26 4.42 10.96
CA ASP A 88 2.71 3.21 11.64
C ASP A 88 1.73 2.05 11.42
N ARG A 89 0.42 2.33 11.38
CA ARG A 89 -0.62 1.35 11.02
C ARG A 89 -0.42 0.81 9.60
N LEU A 90 -0.23 1.70 8.62
CA LEU A 90 -0.01 1.33 7.22
C LEU A 90 1.27 0.52 7.03
N ALA A 91 2.35 0.90 7.71
CA ALA A 91 3.61 0.16 7.67
C ALA A 91 3.44 -1.26 8.24
N ALA A 92 2.72 -1.41 9.35
CA ALA A 92 2.43 -2.71 9.94
C ALA A 92 1.51 -3.58 9.06
N GLU A 93 0.52 -2.99 8.40
CA GLU A 93 -0.34 -3.68 7.43
C GLU A 93 0.48 -4.19 6.23
N CYS A 94 1.38 -3.38 5.69
CA CYS A 94 2.31 -3.77 4.63
C CYS A 94 3.19 -4.96 5.06
N ALA A 95 3.82 -4.89 6.23
CA ALA A 95 4.70 -5.94 6.74
C ALA A 95 3.95 -7.28 6.97
N ARG A 96 2.69 -7.23 7.43
CA ARG A 96 1.84 -8.42 7.55
C ARG A 96 1.48 -9.00 6.16
N GLY A 97 1.18 -8.14 5.19
CA GLY A 97 0.85 -8.56 3.83
C GLY A 97 2.01 -9.26 3.13
N THR A 98 3.24 -8.75 3.28
CA THR A 98 4.44 -9.36 2.71
C THR A 98 4.77 -10.69 3.39
N ALA A 99 4.64 -10.79 4.71
CA ALA A 99 4.82 -12.04 5.45
C ALA A 99 3.82 -13.13 5.00
N ARG A 100 2.56 -12.75 4.75
CA ARG A 100 1.54 -13.68 4.22
C ARG A 100 1.84 -14.13 2.79
N ALA A 101 2.46 -13.28 1.97
CA ALA A 101 2.88 -13.60 0.62
C ALA A 101 4.19 -14.41 0.57
N GLU A 102 5.04 -14.35 1.61
CA GLU A 102 6.26 -15.17 1.72
C GLU A 102 5.96 -16.60 2.14
N GLN A 103 4.86 -16.82 2.86
CA GLN A 103 4.48 -18.14 3.33
C GLN A 103 4.30 -19.07 2.11
N PRO A 104 5.19 -20.06 1.90
CA PRO A 104 5.12 -20.91 0.74
C PRO A 104 3.77 -21.61 0.78
N ARG A 105 2.97 -21.43 -0.28
CA ARG A 105 1.82 -22.29 -0.52
C ARG A 105 2.40 -23.70 -0.59
N ALA A 106 2.22 -24.49 0.46
CA ALA A 106 2.64 -25.88 0.44
C ALA A 106 2.04 -26.49 -0.83
N PRO A 107 2.84 -27.12 -1.72
CA PRO A 107 2.27 -27.83 -2.83
C PRO A 107 1.26 -28.81 -2.24
N ALA A 108 0.02 -28.74 -2.71
CA ALA A 108 -0.99 -29.73 -2.33
C ALA A 108 -0.38 -31.10 -2.66
N ILE A 109 0.02 -31.84 -1.64
CA ILE A 109 0.41 -33.24 -1.77
C ILE A 109 -0.89 -33.93 -2.15
N GLY A 110 -1.10 -34.08 -3.47
CA GLY A 110 -2.12 -34.98 -3.98
C GLY A 110 -1.87 -36.37 -3.39
N PRO A 111 -2.92 -37.11 -3.00
CA PRO A 111 -2.75 -38.36 -2.27
C PRO A 111 -1.90 -39.34 -3.09
N ALA A 112 -0.70 -39.62 -2.58
CA ALA A 112 0.08 -40.77 -2.99
C ALA A 112 -0.63 -42.03 -2.51
N GLY A 113 -1.01 -42.92 -3.43
CA GLY A 113 -1.57 -44.22 -3.04
C GLY A 113 -2.17 -45.03 -4.18
N ALA A 114 -1.32 -45.65 -5.01
CA ALA A 114 -1.63 -46.95 -5.61
C ALA A 114 -0.33 -47.65 -6.08
N PRO A 115 0.15 -48.70 -5.39
CA PRO A 115 1.15 -49.59 -5.97
C PRO A 115 0.45 -50.57 -6.92
N VAL A 116 0.74 -50.49 -8.22
CA VAL A 116 0.41 -51.58 -9.16
C VAL A 116 1.66 -52.45 -9.28
N GLY A 117 1.58 -53.63 -8.68
CA GLY A 117 2.53 -54.71 -8.88
C GLY A 117 2.10 -55.64 -10.02
N ARG A 118 3.12 -56.31 -10.56
CA ARG A 118 3.16 -57.46 -11.49
C ARG A 118 2.89 -57.22 -12.97
#